data_AF-A0A7Y5GR26-F1
#
_entry.id   AF-A0A7Y5GR26-F1
#
_cell.length_a   1.000
_cell.length_b   1.000
_cell.length_c   1.000
_cell.angle_alpha   90.00
_cell.angle_beta   90.00
_cell.angle_gamma   90.00
#
_symmetry.space_group_name_H-M   'P 1'
#
loop_
_entity.id
_entity.type
_entity.pdbx_description
1 polymer ?
#
loop_
_entity_poly.entity_id
_entity_poly.type
_entity_poly.pdbx_seq_one_letter_code
_entity_poly.pdbx_strand_id
1 'polypeptide(L)'
;MSKKTIIITGANSGIGYETALHFAKRGDIIAMVCRSKQKGETAKTEIERLSGNKDISLIIADLSSVNQSRQLAKTLAEKYPVIDVLVNNAGSIIYDYIETEDGYESTFAANHLAYFILANGLLENLKRAPEGRIINVASEAQRAGGLNFDNINLKGKYDPIKAYCQSKLANIVFTYELAKRLEGTNVTTNCMHPGTVRTGFGMQYKGIIGSLFRMVRPFMRGSKKGAETIIWLAESPELKGVNGKYYYDKKAIKSIPTSYDPAVQKRLWDLSEEMIKFKVKGDFK
;
A
#
# COMPACT_ATOMS: atom_id res chain seq x y z
N MET A 1 -13.20 6.96 -22.99
CA MET A 1 -11.97 6.31 -22.49
C MET A 1 -12.30 4.86 -22.20
N SER A 2 -11.40 3.91 -22.47
CA SER A 2 -11.58 2.51 -22.02
C SER A 2 -11.59 2.45 -20.49
N LYS A 3 -12.39 1.53 -19.93
CA LYS A 3 -12.40 1.26 -18.49
C LYS A 3 -11.01 0.78 -18.06
N LYS A 4 -10.49 1.34 -16.97
CA LYS A 4 -9.24 0.88 -16.35
C LYS A 4 -9.53 -0.14 -15.26
N THR A 5 -8.61 -1.05 -15.02
CA THR A 5 -8.66 -1.98 -13.88
C THR A 5 -7.84 -1.44 -12.72
N ILE A 6 -8.50 -1.17 -11.60
CA ILE A 6 -7.92 -0.54 -10.40
C ILE A 6 -8.02 -1.51 -9.21
N ILE A 7 -6.87 -1.93 -8.68
CA ILE A 7 -6.79 -2.77 -7.48
C ILE A 7 -6.44 -1.89 -6.28
N ILE A 8 -7.22 -1.97 -5.21
CA ILE A 8 -7.03 -1.13 -4.03
C ILE A 8 -7.08 -1.99 -2.77
N THR A 9 -5.99 -2.00 -2.01
CA THR A 9 -5.96 -2.66 -0.70
C THR A 9 -6.49 -1.75 0.41
N GLY A 10 -7.27 -2.30 1.33
CA GLY A 10 -7.90 -1.53 2.41
C GLY A 10 -9.00 -0.60 1.93
N ALA A 11 -9.75 -1.01 0.90
CA ALA A 11 -10.74 -0.18 0.21
C ALA A 11 -12.08 -0.01 0.97
N ASN A 12 -12.26 -0.65 2.12
CA ASN A 12 -13.54 -0.60 2.86
C ASN A 12 -13.72 0.66 3.74
N SER A 13 -12.70 1.51 3.87
CA SER A 13 -12.80 2.72 4.71
C SER A 13 -11.74 3.76 4.34
N GLY A 14 -11.93 4.98 4.84
CA GLY A 14 -10.91 6.03 4.79
C GLY A 14 -10.44 6.34 3.38
N ILE A 15 -9.12 6.47 3.21
CA ILE A 15 -8.49 6.86 1.94
C ILE A 15 -8.75 5.83 0.83
N GLY A 16 -8.68 4.53 1.16
CA GLY A 16 -8.93 3.46 0.19
C GLY A 16 -10.36 3.47 -0.33
N TYR A 17 -11.34 3.74 0.54
CA TYR A 17 -12.75 3.90 0.15
C TYR A 17 -12.97 5.08 -0.79
N GLU A 18 -12.42 6.25 -0.46
CA GLU A 18 -12.55 7.45 -1.31
C GLU A 18 -11.88 7.26 -2.67
N THR A 19 -10.74 6.56 -2.69
CA THR A 19 -10.05 6.18 -3.93
C THR A 19 -10.91 5.23 -4.77
N ALA A 20 -11.48 4.19 -4.16
CA ALA A 20 -12.37 3.24 -4.84
C ALA A 20 -13.62 3.93 -5.39
N LEU A 21 -14.24 4.82 -4.61
CA LEU A 21 -15.42 5.58 -5.03
C LEU A 21 -15.12 6.50 -6.22
N HIS A 22 -13.96 7.17 -6.23
CA HIS A 22 -13.56 8.03 -7.35
C HIS A 22 -13.47 7.25 -8.66
N PHE A 23 -12.72 6.15 -8.68
CA PHE A 23 -12.59 5.33 -9.89
C PHE A 23 -13.90 4.62 -10.26
N ALA A 24 -14.70 4.19 -9.28
CA ALA A 24 -16.02 3.64 -9.55
C ALA A 24 -16.92 4.65 -10.27
N LYS A 25 -16.94 5.93 -9.84
CA LYS A 25 -17.71 7.00 -10.50
C LYS A 25 -17.26 7.30 -11.93
N ARG A 26 -16.02 6.96 -12.29
CA ARG A 26 -15.51 7.04 -13.67
C ARG A 26 -15.94 5.86 -14.54
N GLY A 27 -16.56 4.83 -13.95
CA GLY A 27 -16.94 3.59 -14.64
C GLY A 27 -15.81 2.58 -14.76
N ASP A 28 -14.71 2.75 -14.02
CA ASP A 28 -13.56 1.84 -14.02
C ASP A 28 -13.88 0.52 -13.28
N ILE A 29 -13.14 -0.54 -13.58
CA ILE A 29 -13.27 -1.86 -12.93
C ILE A 29 -12.50 -1.83 -11.62
N ILE A 30 -13.17 -2.10 -10.49
CA ILE A 30 -12.57 -1.96 -9.16
C ILE A 30 -12.44 -3.33 -8.47
N ALA A 31 -11.24 -3.67 -8.06
CA ALA A 31 -10.99 -4.79 -7.14
C ALA A 31 -10.69 -4.24 -5.74
N MET A 32 -11.68 -4.31 -4.87
CA MET A 32 -11.55 -3.96 -3.45
C MET A 32 -10.97 -5.14 -2.68
N VAL A 33 -9.77 -4.99 -2.12
CA VAL A 33 -9.19 -5.99 -1.22
C VAL A 33 -9.42 -5.54 0.22
N CYS A 34 -10.12 -6.37 1.00
CA CYS A 34 -10.47 -6.04 2.39
C CYS A 34 -10.26 -7.24 3.30
N ARG A 35 -9.92 -6.99 4.57
CA ARG A 35 -9.80 -8.07 5.57
C ARG A 35 -11.17 -8.54 6.09
N SER A 36 -12.08 -7.61 6.37
CA SER A 36 -13.41 -7.90 6.91
C SER A 36 -14.42 -7.99 5.79
N LYS A 37 -15.03 -9.17 5.61
CA LYS A 37 -16.11 -9.39 4.63
C LYS A 37 -17.27 -8.42 4.86
N GLN A 38 -17.79 -8.35 6.08
CA GLN A 38 -18.92 -7.49 6.42
C GLN A 38 -18.66 -6.02 6.06
N LYS A 39 -17.53 -5.45 6.52
CA LYS A 39 -17.19 -4.05 6.22
C LYS A 39 -16.93 -3.83 4.73
N GLY A 40 -16.33 -4.80 4.06
CA GLY A 40 -16.10 -4.79 2.62
C GLY A 40 -17.41 -4.74 1.83
N GLU A 41 -18.38 -5.60 2.16
CA GLU A 41 -19.69 -5.65 1.48
C GLU A 41 -20.50 -4.38 1.72
N THR A 42 -20.49 -3.84 2.94
CA THR A 42 -21.12 -2.55 3.23
C THR A 42 -20.52 -1.43 2.39
N ALA A 43 -19.19 -1.35 2.32
CA ALA A 43 -18.50 -0.34 1.52
C ALA A 43 -18.76 -0.51 0.02
N LYS A 44 -18.70 -1.75 -0.49
CA LYS A 44 -18.99 -2.08 -1.88
C LYS A 44 -20.41 -1.65 -2.27
N THR A 45 -21.41 -2.04 -1.48
CA THR A 45 -22.82 -1.69 -1.72
C THR A 45 -23.01 -0.18 -1.79
N GLU A 46 -22.39 0.55 -0.87
CA GLU A 46 -22.48 2.01 -0.86
C GLU A 46 -21.77 2.65 -2.05
N ILE A 47 -20.59 2.16 -2.44
CA ILE A 47 -19.88 2.65 -3.64
C ILE A 47 -20.70 2.36 -4.90
N GLU A 48 -21.25 1.16 -5.06
CA GLU A 48 -22.12 0.82 -6.19
C GLU A 48 -23.32 1.76 -6.26
N ARG A 49 -23.95 2.06 -5.12
CA ARG A 49 -25.08 2.99 -5.02
C ARG A 49 -24.70 4.43 -5.40
N LEU A 50 -23.56 4.91 -4.90
CA LEU A 50 -23.09 6.29 -5.11
C LEU A 50 -22.48 6.54 -6.50
N SER A 51 -21.97 5.49 -7.15
CA SER A 51 -21.32 5.58 -8.45
C SER A 51 -22.21 5.13 -9.61
N GLY A 52 -23.23 4.30 -9.34
CA GLY A 52 -23.99 3.61 -10.38
C GLY A 52 -23.22 2.48 -11.08
N ASN A 53 -21.96 2.24 -10.69
CA ASN A 53 -21.08 1.25 -11.32
C ASN A 53 -21.18 -0.09 -10.56
N LYS A 54 -21.42 -1.17 -11.31
CA LYS A 54 -21.49 -2.55 -10.79
C LYS A 54 -20.23 -3.37 -11.04
N ASP A 55 -19.25 -2.85 -11.77
CA ASP A 55 -17.96 -3.51 -12.05
C ASP A 55 -17.01 -3.42 -10.85
N ILE A 56 -17.52 -3.78 -9.67
CA ILE A 56 -16.81 -3.73 -8.40
C ILE A 56 -16.80 -5.14 -7.81
N SER A 57 -15.62 -5.68 -7.57
CA SER A 57 -15.43 -6.96 -6.88
C SER A 57 -14.84 -6.75 -5.50
N LEU A 58 -15.33 -7.51 -4.53
CA LEU A 58 -14.73 -7.62 -3.21
C LEU A 58 -13.93 -8.91 -3.12
N ILE A 59 -12.67 -8.82 -2.71
CA ILE A 59 -11.79 -9.96 -2.44
C ILE A 59 -11.35 -9.89 -0.99
N ILE A 60 -11.51 -11.00 -0.28
CA ILE A 60 -11.18 -11.09 1.14
C ILE A 60 -9.79 -11.68 1.30
N ALA A 61 -8.92 -10.95 2.00
CA ALA A 61 -7.57 -11.40 2.33
C ALA A 61 -7.06 -10.69 3.59
N ASP A 62 -6.39 -11.43 4.47
CA ASP A 62 -5.58 -10.86 5.53
C ASP A 62 -4.15 -10.65 5.04
N LEU A 63 -3.77 -9.38 4.88
CA LEU A 63 -2.44 -9.02 4.39
C LEU A 63 -1.32 -9.28 5.42
N SER A 64 -1.65 -9.54 6.68
CA SER A 64 -0.65 -9.99 7.66
C SER A 64 -0.20 -11.43 7.42
N SER A 65 -0.95 -12.23 6.66
CA SER A 65 -0.52 -13.55 6.19
C SER A 65 0.18 -13.43 4.84
N VAL A 66 1.43 -13.87 4.78
CA VAL A 66 2.20 -13.97 3.54
C VAL A 66 1.55 -14.98 2.60
N ASN A 67 1.06 -16.11 3.12
CA ASN A 67 0.34 -17.10 2.32
C ASN A 67 -0.92 -16.52 1.68
N GLN A 68 -1.79 -15.85 2.45
CA GLN A 68 -2.98 -15.20 1.90
C GLN A 68 -2.63 -14.08 0.92
N SER A 69 -1.56 -13.33 1.16
CA SER A 69 -1.08 -12.30 0.21
C SER A 69 -0.64 -12.90 -1.13
N ARG A 70 0.00 -14.08 -1.12
CA ARG A 70 0.35 -14.80 -2.37
C ARG A 70 -0.89 -15.32 -3.09
N GLN A 71 -1.80 -15.94 -2.35
CA GLN A 71 -3.05 -16.44 -2.93
C GLN A 71 -3.88 -15.29 -3.52
N LEU A 72 -3.88 -14.13 -2.85
CA LEU A 72 -4.49 -12.90 -3.35
C LEU A 72 -3.85 -12.46 -4.68
N ALA A 73 -2.51 -12.38 -4.74
CA ALA A 73 -1.81 -12.01 -5.98
C ALA A 73 -2.17 -12.95 -7.15
N LYS A 74 -2.18 -14.27 -6.90
CA LYS A 74 -2.59 -15.27 -7.90
C LYS A 74 -4.04 -15.06 -8.35
N THR A 75 -4.96 -14.91 -7.39
CA THR A 75 -6.39 -14.70 -7.68
C THR A 75 -6.63 -13.44 -8.51
N LEU A 76 -5.92 -12.36 -8.17
CA LEU A 76 -6.00 -11.08 -8.91
C LEU A 76 -5.41 -11.22 -10.32
N ALA A 77 -4.25 -11.88 -10.46
CA ALA A 77 -3.60 -12.10 -11.75
C ALA A 77 -4.46 -12.94 -12.70
N GLU A 78 -5.14 -13.96 -12.20
CA GLU A 78 -6.07 -14.81 -12.95
C GLU A 78 -7.34 -14.06 -13.35
N LYS A 79 -7.91 -13.28 -12.42
CA LYS A 79 -9.18 -12.57 -12.63
C LYS A 79 -9.05 -11.33 -13.51
N TYR A 80 -7.90 -10.66 -13.48
CA TYR A 80 -7.66 -9.39 -14.17
C TYR A 80 -6.42 -9.46 -15.08
N PRO A 81 -6.56 -9.90 -16.33
CA PRO A 81 -5.43 -10.05 -17.26
C PRO A 81 -4.66 -8.77 -17.55
N VAL A 82 -5.29 -7.61 -17.39
CA VAL A 82 -4.70 -6.26 -17.52
C VAL A 82 -5.06 -5.47 -16.27
N ILE A 83 -4.03 -4.94 -15.60
CA ILE A 83 -4.17 -4.10 -14.41
C ILE A 83 -3.54 -2.75 -14.71
N ASP A 84 -4.32 -1.67 -14.69
CA ASP A 84 -3.79 -0.33 -14.94
C ASP A 84 -3.15 0.26 -13.69
N VAL A 85 -3.76 0.05 -12.53
CA VAL A 85 -3.30 0.65 -11.27
C VAL A 85 -3.39 -0.33 -10.11
N LEU A 86 -2.27 -0.49 -9.41
CA LEU A 86 -2.20 -1.13 -8.09
C LEU A 86 -1.99 -0.07 -7.02
N VAL A 87 -2.97 0.11 -6.14
CA VAL A 87 -2.88 0.97 -4.96
C VAL A 87 -2.66 0.10 -3.73
N ASN A 88 -1.41 0.02 -3.31
CA ASN A 88 -1.03 -0.55 -2.03
C ASN A 88 -1.30 0.49 -0.92
N ASN A 89 -2.53 0.49 -0.39
CA ASN A 89 -3.02 1.46 0.59
C ASN A 89 -3.23 0.87 1.99
N ALA A 90 -3.56 -0.42 2.09
CA ALA A 90 -3.82 -1.05 3.38
C ALA A 90 -2.64 -0.86 4.34
N GLY A 91 -2.91 -0.36 5.54
CA GLY A 91 -1.90 -0.31 6.57
C GLY A 91 -2.47 0.07 7.92
N SER A 92 -1.90 -0.52 8.96
CA SER A 92 -2.33 -0.31 10.34
C SER A 92 -1.15 -0.34 11.30
N ILE A 93 -1.34 0.24 12.48
CA ILE A 93 -0.52 -0.06 13.66
C ILE A 93 -1.20 -1.26 14.33
N ILE A 94 -0.47 -2.37 14.48
CA ILE A 94 -0.90 -3.48 15.32
C ILE A 94 -0.21 -3.28 16.67
N TYR A 95 -1.00 -3.18 17.74
CA TYR A 95 -0.51 -2.68 19.03
C TYR A 95 0.22 -3.76 19.83
N ASP A 96 -0.29 -4.98 19.78
CA ASP A 96 0.31 -6.13 20.43
C ASP A 96 1.32 -6.76 19.47
N TYR A 97 2.40 -7.30 20.01
CA TYR A 97 3.27 -8.16 19.22
C TYR A 97 2.50 -9.42 18.83
N ILE A 98 2.21 -9.53 17.54
CA ILE A 98 1.63 -10.73 16.95
C ILE A 98 2.63 -11.26 15.94
N GLU A 99 3.14 -12.45 16.22
CA GLU A 99 3.84 -13.25 15.23
C GLU A 99 2.79 -13.96 14.36
N THR A 100 2.86 -13.74 13.06
CA THR A 100 1.93 -14.33 12.09
C THR A 100 2.17 -15.83 11.97
N GLU A 101 1.25 -16.54 11.33
CA GLU A 101 1.44 -17.98 11.00
C GLU A 101 2.71 -18.24 10.17
N ASP A 102 3.20 -17.24 9.45
CA ASP A 102 4.42 -17.29 8.66
C ASP A 102 5.69 -16.95 9.47
N GLY A 103 5.57 -16.65 10.76
CA GLY A 103 6.69 -16.34 11.65
C GLY A 103 7.15 -14.87 11.64
N TYR A 104 6.31 -13.95 11.13
CA TYR A 104 6.67 -12.54 10.94
C TYR A 104 5.90 -11.60 11.85
N GLU A 105 6.50 -10.46 12.16
CA GLU A 105 5.79 -9.39 12.86
C GLU A 105 4.65 -8.86 12.00
N SER A 106 3.44 -8.90 12.56
CA SER A 106 2.20 -8.66 11.82
C SER A 106 2.10 -7.29 11.14
N THR A 107 2.65 -6.21 11.73
CA THR A 107 2.65 -4.87 11.12
C THR A 107 3.53 -4.85 9.88
N PHE A 108 4.75 -5.39 9.96
CA PHE A 108 5.68 -5.49 8.85
C PHE A 108 5.14 -6.40 7.74
N ALA A 109 4.52 -7.53 8.10
CA ALA A 109 3.86 -8.41 7.15
C ALA A 109 2.74 -7.70 6.38
N ALA A 110 1.80 -7.07 7.10
CA ALA A 110 0.65 -6.40 6.50
C ALA A 110 0.98 -5.13 5.71
N ASN A 111 1.94 -4.34 6.19
CA ASN A 111 2.21 -3.02 5.63
C ASN A 111 3.28 -3.03 4.53
N HIS A 112 4.23 -3.97 4.58
CA HIS A 112 5.38 -4.04 3.67
C HIS A 112 5.44 -5.35 2.88
N LEU A 113 5.47 -6.53 3.53
CA LEU A 113 5.59 -7.81 2.79
C LEU A 113 4.42 -8.04 1.84
N ALA A 114 3.20 -7.69 2.24
CA ALA A 114 2.04 -7.74 1.35
C ALA A 114 2.19 -6.84 0.11
N TYR A 115 2.78 -5.64 0.27
CA TYR A 115 3.01 -4.72 -0.85
C TYR A 115 4.05 -5.30 -1.80
N PHE A 116 5.12 -5.85 -1.25
CA PHE A 116 6.17 -6.54 -1.98
C PHE A 116 5.60 -7.71 -2.79
N ILE A 117 4.78 -8.56 -2.17
CA ILE A 117 4.15 -9.72 -2.83
C ILE A 117 3.21 -9.27 -3.96
N LEU A 118 2.34 -8.30 -3.70
CA LEU A 118 1.35 -7.86 -4.69
C LEU A 118 2.00 -7.17 -5.89
N ALA A 119 2.95 -6.27 -5.64
CA ALA A 119 3.65 -5.56 -6.72
C ALA A 119 4.41 -6.52 -7.65
N ASN A 120 5.16 -7.47 -7.07
CA ASN A 120 5.90 -8.46 -7.87
C ASN A 120 4.96 -9.50 -8.52
N GLY A 121 3.96 -9.99 -7.79
CA GLY A 121 3.04 -11.02 -8.27
C GLY A 121 2.07 -10.54 -9.35
N LEU A 122 1.86 -9.23 -9.48
CA LEU A 122 0.98 -8.62 -10.49
C LEU A 122 1.74 -7.90 -11.60
N LEU A 123 3.08 -8.00 -11.62
CA LEU A 123 3.92 -7.20 -12.52
C LEU A 123 3.61 -7.48 -14.00
N GLU A 124 3.44 -8.74 -14.39
CA GLU A 124 3.13 -9.09 -15.78
C GLU A 124 1.76 -8.58 -16.23
N ASN A 125 0.77 -8.56 -15.33
CA ASN A 125 -0.54 -7.99 -15.59
C ASN A 125 -0.48 -6.45 -15.71
N LEU A 126 0.37 -5.80 -14.91
CA LEU A 126 0.62 -4.35 -14.99
C LEU A 126 1.33 -3.96 -16.29
N LYS A 127 2.29 -4.77 -16.76
CA LYS A 127 2.99 -4.56 -18.04
C LYS A 127 2.06 -4.64 -19.25
N ARG A 128 0.95 -5.37 -19.16
CA ARG A 128 -0.04 -5.47 -20.25
C ARG A 128 -0.92 -4.23 -20.39
N ALA A 129 -1.00 -3.38 -19.36
CA ALA A 129 -1.68 -2.10 -19.49
C ALA A 129 -0.85 -1.14 -20.37
N PRO A 130 -1.47 -0.17 -21.06
CA PRO A 130 -0.71 0.84 -21.80
C PRO A 130 0.28 1.61 -20.90
N GLU A 131 -0.09 1.80 -19.63
CA GLU A 131 0.73 2.44 -18.60
C GLU A 131 0.35 1.89 -17.22
N GLY A 132 1.10 0.89 -16.74
CA GLY A 132 0.89 0.31 -15.42
C GLY A 132 1.43 1.23 -14.31
N ARG A 133 0.64 1.47 -13.26
CA ARG A 133 1.07 2.32 -12.13
C ARG A 133 0.92 1.59 -10.79
N ILE A 134 2.01 1.56 -10.02
CA ILE A 134 2.04 1.06 -8.64
C ILE A 134 2.16 2.25 -7.69
N ILE A 135 1.22 2.39 -6.76
CA ILE A 135 1.19 3.47 -5.78
C ILE A 135 1.28 2.87 -4.37
N ASN A 136 2.38 3.15 -3.68
CA ASN A 136 2.61 2.67 -2.32
C ASN A 136 2.31 3.77 -1.30
N VAL A 137 1.38 3.52 -0.37
CA VAL A 137 1.07 4.46 0.70
C VAL A 137 2.08 4.31 1.85
N ALA A 138 2.90 5.34 2.02
CA ALA A 138 3.86 5.52 3.10
C ALA A 138 3.26 6.42 4.22
N SER A 139 4.12 7.05 5.03
CA SER A 139 3.74 8.00 6.09
C SER A 139 4.91 8.90 6.44
N GLU A 140 4.67 10.12 6.96
CA GLU A 140 5.72 10.96 7.55
C GLU A 140 6.37 10.30 8.78
N ALA A 141 5.71 9.31 9.38
CA ALA A 141 6.27 8.46 10.42
C ALA A 141 7.62 7.82 10.03
N GLN A 142 7.90 7.70 8.73
CA GLN A 142 9.21 7.26 8.21
C GLN A 142 10.38 8.07 8.80
N ARG A 143 10.21 9.35 9.12
CA ARG A 143 11.27 10.21 9.69
C ARG A 143 11.70 9.79 11.09
N ALA A 144 10.79 9.14 11.83
CA ALA A 144 11.05 8.63 13.18
C ALA A 144 11.42 7.14 13.18
N GLY A 145 11.57 6.53 12.00
CA GLY A 145 11.85 5.11 11.84
C GLY A 145 13.29 4.81 11.43
N GLY A 146 13.65 3.53 11.55
CA GLY A 146 14.86 2.93 10.96
C GLY A 146 14.56 1.49 10.59
N LEU A 147 15.32 0.91 9.67
CA LEU A 147 15.22 -0.51 9.32
C LEU A 147 16.16 -1.31 10.23
N ASN A 148 15.58 -2.03 11.20
CA ASN A 148 16.36 -2.90 12.07
C ASN A 148 16.61 -4.25 11.38
N PHE A 149 17.56 -4.30 10.45
CA PHE A 149 17.81 -5.52 9.68
C PHE A 149 18.22 -6.73 10.54
N ASP A 150 18.85 -6.50 11.69
CA ASP A 150 19.30 -7.59 12.57
C ASP A 150 18.13 -8.17 13.40
N ASN A 151 17.03 -7.44 13.52
CA ASN A 151 15.79 -7.89 14.15
C ASN A 151 14.59 -7.22 13.49
N ILE A 152 14.35 -7.54 12.21
CA ILE A 152 13.31 -6.88 11.42
C ILE A 152 11.91 -7.15 11.99
N ASN A 153 11.73 -8.31 12.63
CA ASN A 153 10.51 -8.70 13.32
C ASN A 153 10.36 -8.05 14.70
N LEU A 154 11.33 -7.27 15.18
CA LEU A 154 11.27 -6.57 16.47
C LEU A 154 10.88 -7.49 17.64
N LYS A 155 11.39 -8.74 17.65
CA LYS A 155 11.19 -9.71 18.74
C LYS A 155 11.70 -9.14 20.06
N GLY A 156 10.99 -9.40 21.16
CA GLY A 156 11.34 -8.93 22.50
C GLY A 156 10.53 -7.73 22.97
N LYS A 157 11.19 -6.62 23.34
CA LYS A 157 10.51 -5.38 23.76
C LYS A 157 9.88 -4.70 22.54
N TYR A 158 8.63 -5.05 22.26
CA TYR A 158 7.88 -4.52 21.12
C TYR A 158 7.42 -3.08 21.35
N ASP A 159 7.65 -2.24 20.36
CA ASP A 159 7.11 -0.89 20.27
C ASP A 159 6.29 -0.78 18.98
N PRO A 160 4.96 -0.66 19.08
CA PRO A 160 4.08 -0.62 17.90
C PRO A 160 4.27 0.64 17.04
N ILE A 161 4.68 1.76 17.63
CA ILE A 161 5.03 2.96 16.86
C ILE A 161 6.29 2.70 16.06
N LYS A 162 7.33 2.11 16.69
CA LYS A 162 8.57 1.76 16.00
C LYS A 162 8.32 0.78 14.85
N ALA A 163 7.51 -0.26 15.07
CA ALA A 163 7.13 -1.23 14.05
C ALA A 163 6.43 -0.55 12.85
N TYR A 164 5.50 0.34 13.15
CA TYR A 164 4.82 1.12 12.12
C TYR A 164 5.76 2.04 11.34
N CYS A 165 6.58 2.84 12.03
CA CYS A 165 7.57 3.71 11.40
C CYS A 165 8.55 2.92 10.51
N GLN A 166 9.03 1.77 11.00
CA GLN A 166 9.87 0.84 10.22
C GLN A 166 9.15 0.37 8.95
N SER A 167 7.90 -0.07 9.06
CA SER A 167 7.13 -0.53 7.89
C SER A 167 6.88 0.59 6.87
N LYS A 168 6.68 1.84 7.32
CA LYS A 168 6.45 2.97 6.42
C LYS A 168 7.73 3.50 5.77
N LEU A 169 8.86 3.39 6.44
CA LEU A 169 10.17 3.57 5.81
C LEU A 169 10.44 2.46 4.78
N ALA A 170 10.13 1.19 5.11
CA ALA A 170 10.29 0.06 4.20
C ALA A 170 9.53 0.28 2.88
N ASN A 171 8.30 0.81 2.92
CA ASN A 171 7.52 1.12 1.72
C ASN A 171 8.20 2.18 0.81
N ILE A 172 8.91 3.17 1.37
CA ILE A 172 9.63 4.17 0.58
C ILE A 172 10.87 3.56 -0.06
N VAL A 173 11.67 2.84 0.75
CA VAL A 173 12.87 2.13 0.29
C VAL A 173 12.52 1.12 -0.80
N PHE A 174 11.43 0.37 -0.60
CA PHE A 174 10.87 -0.55 -1.58
C PHE A 174 10.47 0.14 -2.88
N THR A 175 9.78 1.28 -2.83
CA THR A 175 9.44 2.04 -4.04
C THR A 175 10.67 2.44 -4.82
N TYR A 176 11.75 2.89 -4.17
CA TYR A 176 12.97 3.28 -4.88
C TYR A 176 13.69 2.10 -5.52
N GLU A 177 13.79 0.97 -4.83
CA GLU A 177 14.39 -0.24 -5.40
C GLU A 177 13.54 -0.83 -6.53
N LEU A 178 12.22 -0.91 -6.33
CA LEU A 178 11.29 -1.38 -7.36
C LEU A 178 11.36 -0.46 -8.59
N ALA A 179 11.46 0.86 -8.42
CA ALA A 179 11.58 1.79 -9.53
C ALA A 179 12.79 1.48 -10.42
N LYS A 180 13.97 1.22 -9.83
CA LYS A 180 15.17 0.81 -10.58
C LYS A 180 14.93 -0.48 -11.36
N ARG A 181 14.26 -1.45 -10.74
CA ARG A 181 13.96 -2.75 -11.36
C ARG A 181 12.89 -2.69 -12.46
N LEU A 182 12.12 -1.62 -12.49
CA LEU A 182 11.12 -1.35 -13.53
C LEU A 182 11.66 -0.55 -14.70
N GLU A 183 12.92 -0.10 -14.66
CA GLU A 183 13.57 0.56 -15.79
C GLU A 183 13.50 -0.33 -17.05
N GLY A 184 13.18 0.26 -18.19
CA GLY A 184 12.95 -0.46 -19.44
C GLY A 184 11.54 -1.06 -19.60
N THR A 185 10.71 -1.06 -18.56
CA THR A 185 9.29 -1.47 -18.65
C THR A 185 8.38 -0.25 -18.84
N ASN A 186 7.10 -0.50 -19.15
CA ASN A 186 6.04 0.50 -19.18
C ASN A 186 5.33 0.70 -17.82
N VAL A 187 5.86 0.11 -16.75
CA VAL A 187 5.28 0.19 -15.40
C VAL A 187 6.09 1.19 -14.57
N THR A 188 5.41 2.07 -13.85
CA THR A 188 6.03 2.98 -12.88
C THR A 188 5.61 2.65 -11.47
N THR A 189 6.46 2.95 -10.49
CA THR A 189 6.11 2.92 -9.08
C THR A 189 6.46 4.24 -8.40
N ASN A 190 5.53 4.74 -7.60
CA ASN A 190 5.73 5.93 -6.78
C ASN A 190 5.11 5.72 -5.40
N CYS A 191 5.54 6.51 -4.43
CA CYS A 191 4.98 6.48 -3.09
C CYS A 191 4.55 7.87 -2.63
N MET A 192 3.74 7.90 -1.58
CA MET A 192 3.22 9.14 -1.04
C MET A 192 2.82 9.00 0.43
N HIS A 193 2.73 10.10 1.17
CA HIS A 193 2.06 10.13 2.47
C HIS A 193 0.81 11.01 2.44
N PRO A 194 -0.31 10.58 3.05
CA PRO A 194 -1.60 11.28 2.89
C PRO A 194 -1.74 12.49 3.81
N GLY A 195 -0.68 12.84 4.55
CA GLY A 195 -0.73 13.72 5.71
C GLY A 195 -1.44 13.06 6.90
N THR A 196 -1.69 13.84 7.94
CA THR A 196 -2.39 13.37 9.14
C THR A 196 -3.89 13.33 8.86
N VAL A 197 -4.41 12.18 8.39
CA VAL A 197 -5.81 12.01 7.97
C VAL A 197 -6.67 11.41 9.09
N ARG A 198 -7.86 11.97 9.31
CA ARG A 198 -8.92 11.44 10.21
C ARG A 198 -9.39 10.08 9.73
N THR A 199 -8.60 9.06 10.02
CA THR A 199 -8.97 7.66 9.82
C THR A 199 -9.23 7.02 11.18
N GLY A 200 -9.68 5.76 11.23
CA GLY A 200 -9.76 5.01 12.50
C GLY A 200 -8.39 4.74 13.15
N PHE A 201 -7.32 5.19 12.50
CA PHE A 201 -5.93 5.10 12.93
C PHE A 201 -5.71 5.86 14.25
N GLY A 202 -5.05 5.22 15.21
CA GLY A 202 -4.75 5.81 16.53
C GLY A 202 -5.94 5.87 17.53
N MET A 203 -7.19 5.60 17.11
CA MET A 203 -8.35 5.63 18.02
C MET A 203 -8.35 4.48 19.06
N GLN A 204 -7.46 3.51 18.92
CA GLN A 204 -7.30 2.35 19.81
C GLN A 204 -6.23 2.55 20.90
N TYR A 205 -5.42 3.62 20.86
CA TYR A 205 -4.54 3.97 21.98
C TYR A 205 -5.35 4.24 23.25
N LYS A 206 -4.98 3.60 24.36
CA LYS A 206 -5.39 4.00 25.72
C LYS A 206 -4.30 4.90 26.34
N GLY A 207 -4.66 5.72 27.32
CA GLY A 207 -3.71 6.63 27.99
C GLY A 207 -3.35 7.91 27.20
N ILE A 208 -2.20 8.52 27.52
CA ILE A 208 -1.81 9.86 27.05
C ILE A 208 -1.77 9.96 25.52
N ILE A 209 -1.30 8.91 24.83
CA ILE A 209 -1.23 8.88 23.36
C ILE A 209 -2.64 8.84 22.75
N GLY A 210 -3.58 8.09 23.35
CA GLY A 210 -4.97 8.06 22.90
C GLY A 210 -5.69 9.39 23.11
N SER A 211 -5.40 10.06 24.23
CA SER A 211 -5.89 11.42 24.50
C SER A 211 -5.30 12.44 23.52
N LEU A 212 -4.01 12.34 23.19
CA LEU A 212 -3.35 13.20 22.21
C LEU A 212 -3.90 12.99 20.79
N PHE A 213 -4.08 11.73 20.35
CA PHE A 213 -4.71 11.41 19.06
C PHE A 213 -6.16 11.92 18.97
N ARG A 214 -6.93 11.83 20.06
CA ARG A 214 -8.29 12.37 20.14
C ARG A 214 -8.30 13.90 20.11
N MET A 215 -7.29 14.53 20.71
CA MET A 215 -7.10 15.99 20.76
C MET A 215 -6.68 16.57 19.40
N VAL A 216 -5.85 15.86 18.62
CA VAL A 216 -5.44 16.32 17.27
C VAL A 216 -6.44 15.95 16.17
N ARG A 217 -7.42 15.09 16.45
CA ARG A 217 -8.49 14.66 15.51
C ARG A 217 -9.20 15.82 14.78
N PRO A 218 -9.50 16.99 15.39
CA PRO A 218 -10.08 18.13 14.67
C PRO A 218 -9.13 18.77 13.65
N PHE A 219 -7.81 18.65 13.84
CA PHE A 219 -6.76 19.20 12.97
C PHE A 219 -6.30 18.23 11.88
N MET A 220 -6.76 16.98 11.93
CA MET A 220 -6.50 15.96 10.92
C MET A 220 -7.40 16.18 9.69
N ARG A 221 -6.86 15.96 8.49
CA ARG A 221 -7.57 16.18 7.22
C ARG A 221 -8.58 15.07 6.92
N GLY A 222 -9.60 15.36 6.11
CA GLY A 222 -10.58 14.35 5.69
C GLY A 222 -10.00 13.30 4.74
N SER A 223 -10.55 12.09 4.76
CA SER A 223 -10.12 10.97 3.89
C SER A 223 -10.10 11.32 2.40
N LYS A 224 -11.06 12.12 1.95
CA LYS A 224 -11.12 12.64 0.57
C LYS A 224 -9.85 13.40 0.20
N LYS A 225 -9.35 14.27 1.10
CA LYS A 225 -8.11 15.01 0.88
C LYS A 225 -6.89 14.09 0.83
N GLY A 226 -6.86 13.06 1.66
CA GLY A 226 -5.79 12.04 1.64
C GLY A 226 -5.76 11.22 0.34
N ALA A 227 -6.94 10.95 -0.25
CA ALA A 227 -7.07 10.23 -1.50
C ALA A 227 -6.67 11.05 -2.74
N GLU A 228 -6.73 12.39 -2.69
CA GLU A 228 -6.40 13.25 -3.83
C GLU A 228 -5.00 12.97 -4.42
N THR A 229 -4.01 12.70 -3.58
CA THR A 229 -2.65 12.40 -4.08
C THR A 229 -2.59 11.02 -4.73
N ILE A 230 -3.29 10.01 -4.20
CA ILE A 230 -3.38 8.68 -4.82
C ILE A 230 -4.06 8.78 -6.19
N ILE A 231 -5.21 9.45 -6.23
CA ILE A 231 -6.00 9.64 -7.45
C ILE A 231 -5.16 10.34 -8.51
N TRP A 232 -4.50 11.45 -8.13
CA TRP A 232 -3.62 12.19 -9.02
C TRP A 232 -2.45 11.34 -9.53
N LEU A 233 -1.79 10.56 -8.66
CA LEU A 233 -0.74 9.61 -9.05
C LEU A 233 -1.24 8.56 -10.04
N ALA A 234 -2.48 8.10 -9.88
CA ALA A 234 -3.08 7.05 -10.69
C ALA A 234 -3.58 7.54 -12.06
N GLU A 235 -4.01 8.80 -12.18
CA GLU A 235 -4.68 9.28 -13.39
C GLU A 235 -3.99 10.44 -14.13
N SER A 236 -3.10 11.19 -13.49
CA SER A 236 -2.52 12.40 -14.10
C SER A 236 -1.63 12.06 -15.31
N PRO A 237 -1.88 12.63 -16.50
CA PRO A 237 -1.02 12.43 -17.67
C PRO A 237 0.41 12.97 -17.49
N GLU A 238 0.58 14.01 -16.66
CA GLU A 238 1.90 14.64 -16.41
C GLU A 238 2.87 13.71 -15.66
N LEU A 239 2.36 12.63 -15.08
CA LEU A 239 3.14 11.62 -14.36
C LEU A 239 3.53 10.44 -15.25
N LYS A 240 3.24 10.50 -16.55
CA LYS A 240 3.64 9.46 -17.50
C LYS A 240 5.16 9.27 -17.44
N GLY A 241 5.59 8.04 -17.16
CA GLY A 241 7.01 7.68 -17.04
C GLY A 241 7.70 8.20 -15.77
N VAL A 242 7.00 8.93 -14.89
CA VAL A 242 7.58 9.37 -13.62
C VAL A 242 7.66 8.18 -12.68
N ASN A 243 8.87 7.86 -12.24
CA ASN A 243 9.18 6.64 -11.51
C ASN A 243 10.08 6.94 -10.29
N GLY A 244 9.87 6.22 -9.19
CA GLY A 244 10.71 6.28 -7.99
C GLY A 244 10.63 7.60 -7.22
N LYS A 245 9.48 8.29 -7.21
CA LYS A 245 9.29 9.56 -6.50
C LYS A 245 8.40 9.40 -5.26
N TYR A 246 8.60 10.30 -4.30
CA TYR A 246 7.84 10.41 -3.06
C TYR A 246 7.04 11.71 -3.04
N TYR A 247 5.74 11.63 -2.74
CA TYR A 247 4.83 12.76 -2.85
C TYR A 247 4.06 13.10 -1.56
N TYR A 248 3.71 14.38 -1.46
CA TYR A 248 2.75 14.93 -0.52
C TYR A 248 1.94 16.03 -1.19
N ASP A 249 0.62 16.01 -1.04
CA ASP A 249 -0.28 17.03 -1.63
C ASP A 249 0.04 17.30 -3.11
N LYS A 250 0.26 16.23 -3.89
CA LYS A 250 0.61 16.28 -5.32
C LYS A 250 1.91 17.02 -5.64
N LYS A 251 2.84 17.12 -4.68
CA LYS A 251 4.18 17.69 -4.86
C LYS A 251 5.24 16.67 -4.49
N ALA A 252 6.29 16.58 -5.30
CA ALA A 252 7.44 15.75 -5.00
C ALA A 252 8.17 16.31 -3.77
N ILE A 253 8.51 15.43 -2.83
CA ILE A 253 9.20 15.77 -1.59
C ILE A 253 10.37 14.81 -1.35
N LYS A 254 11.24 15.16 -0.40
CA LYS A 254 12.36 14.31 0.02
C LYS A 254 11.99 13.44 1.23
N SER A 255 12.30 12.16 1.16
CA SER A 255 12.30 11.22 2.28
C SER A 255 13.60 11.36 3.10
N ILE A 256 13.80 10.53 4.12
CA ILE A 256 15.06 10.54 4.89
C ILE A 256 16.27 10.10 4.04
N PRO A 257 17.48 10.61 4.31
CA PRO A 257 18.68 10.30 3.52
C PRO A 257 18.96 8.80 3.36
N THR A 258 18.82 8.01 4.42
CA THR A 258 19.05 6.55 4.40
C THR A 258 18.16 5.81 3.43
N SER A 259 17.00 6.36 3.06
CA SER A 259 16.13 5.72 2.08
C SER A 259 16.71 5.75 0.66
N TYR A 260 17.61 6.69 0.36
CA TYR A 260 18.28 6.82 -0.94
C TYR A 260 19.52 5.94 -1.08
N ASP A 261 19.99 5.32 0.01
CA ASP A 261 21.16 4.46 0.01
C ASP A 261 20.89 3.16 -0.79
N PRO A 262 21.60 2.92 -1.91
CA PRO A 262 21.43 1.71 -2.71
C PRO A 262 21.66 0.41 -1.93
N ALA A 263 22.56 0.41 -0.95
CA ALA A 263 22.85 -0.77 -0.14
C ALA A 263 21.66 -1.10 0.79
N VAL A 264 21.03 -0.08 1.38
CA VAL A 264 19.81 -0.24 2.20
C VAL A 264 18.64 -0.74 1.34
N GLN A 265 18.48 -0.18 0.15
CA GLN A 265 17.46 -0.58 -0.83
C GLN A 265 17.60 -2.05 -1.22
N LYS A 266 18.79 -2.45 -1.64
CA LYS A 266 19.08 -3.84 -1.99
C LYS A 266 18.90 -4.78 -0.79
N ARG A 267 19.42 -4.41 0.39
CA ARG A 267 19.31 -5.24 1.62
C ARG A 267 17.85 -5.47 2.01
N LEU A 268 16.98 -4.46 1.91
CA LEU A 268 15.55 -4.63 2.16
C LEU A 268 14.89 -5.54 1.13
N TRP A 269 15.24 -5.42 -0.15
CA TRP A 269 14.73 -6.29 -1.19
C TRP A 269 15.11 -7.75 -0.96
N ASP A 270 16.41 -8.02 -0.79
CA ASP A 270 16.94 -9.37 -0.57
C ASP A 270 16.28 -10.01 0.67
N LEU A 271 16.19 -9.26 1.78
CA LEU A 271 15.50 -9.71 2.99
C LEU A 271 14.02 -10.00 2.73
N SER A 272 13.33 -9.15 1.96
CA SER A 272 11.92 -9.37 1.64
C SER A 272 11.73 -10.64 0.83
N GLU A 273 12.56 -10.88 -0.19
CA GLU A 273 12.55 -12.12 -1.00
C GLU A 273 12.80 -13.37 -0.14
N GLU A 274 13.77 -13.31 0.77
CA GLU A 274 14.08 -14.39 1.71
C GLU A 274 12.89 -14.69 2.62
N MET A 275 12.31 -13.66 3.25
CA MET A 275 11.16 -13.79 4.14
C MET A 275 9.97 -14.39 3.41
N ILE A 276 9.67 -13.93 2.21
CA ILE A 276 8.57 -14.50 1.44
C ILE A 276 8.97 -15.78 0.69
N LYS A 277 10.11 -16.42 0.99
CA LYS A 277 10.60 -17.67 0.38
C LYS A 277 10.40 -17.70 -1.14
N PHE A 278 10.50 -16.54 -1.77
CA PHE A 278 10.17 -16.34 -3.17
C PHE A 278 11.49 -16.06 -3.89
N LYS A 279 11.97 -17.02 -4.67
CA LYS A 279 12.78 -16.64 -5.83
C LYS A 279 11.80 -16.01 -6.80
N VAL A 280 11.85 -14.69 -6.99
CA VAL A 280 11.08 -14.02 -8.03
C VAL A 280 11.46 -14.70 -9.36
N LYS A 281 10.56 -15.56 -9.87
CA LYS A 281 10.69 -16.10 -11.21
C LYS A 281 10.31 -14.99 -12.17
N GLY A 282 11.32 -14.24 -12.56
CA GLY A 282 11.26 -13.15 -13.51
C GLY A 282 12.67 -12.63 -13.60
N ASP A 283 13.43 -13.13 -14.57
CA ASP A 283 14.66 -12.48 -14.96
C ASP A 283 14.27 -11.04 -15.32
N PHE A 284 14.71 -10.09 -14.49
CA PHE A 284 14.73 -8.68 -14.85
C PHE A 284 15.78 -8.53 -15.97
N LYS A 285 15.41 -8.93 -17.19
CA LYS A 285 16.15 -8.68 -18.42
C LYS A 285 15.33 -7.76 -19.31
#